data_AF-A0A6G7A814-F1
#
_entry.id   AF-A0A6G7A814-F1
#
_cell.length_a   1.000
_cell.length_b   1.000
_cell.length_c   1.000
_cell.angle_alpha   90.00
_cell.angle_beta   90.00
_cell.angle_gamma   90.00
#
_symmetry.space_group_name_H-M   'P 1'
#
loop_
_entity.id
_entity.type
_entity.pdbx_description
1 polymer ?
#
loop_
_entity_poly.entity_id
_entity_poly.type
_entity_poly.pdbx_seq_one_letter_code
_entity_poly.pdbx_strand_id
1 'polypeptide(L)'
;MVRIHGSIGDWPVDLTLELDEDDWARLAGQLGGQLQAGGAAQPVATGMASKPASQDDTLWQTAKDLLCQAGQMSGPELLEQLEGLTGSAAAGKRLLVRLRHCAQVKVISGADTPIYHWVP
;
A
#
# COMPACT_ATOMS: atom_id res chain seq x y z
N MET A 1 1.93 -13.50 -25.52
CA MET A 1 2.40 -13.85 -24.16
C MET A 1 3.37 -12.77 -23.70
N VAL A 2 3.02 -12.01 -22.66
CA VAL A 2 3.84 -10.93 -22.08
C VAL A 2 4.37 -11.39 -20.73
N ARG A 3 5.62 -11.06 -20.42
CA ARG A 3 6.20 -11.26 -19.10
C ARG A 3 6.51 -9.93 -18.45
N ILE A 4 6.03 -9.79 -17.23
CA ILE A 4 6.17 -8.59 -16.42
C ILE A 4 6.95 -8.99 -15.18
N HIS A 5 8.18 -8.49 -15.09
CA HIS A 5 8.96 -8.60 -13.87
C HIS A 5 8.58 -7.46 -12.93
N GLY A 6 8.27 -7.81 -11.69
CA GLY A 6 7.95 -6.87 -10.63
C GLY A 6 8.49 -7.33 -9.28
N SER A 7 8.16 -6.60 -8.23
CA SER A 7 8.51 -6.99 -6.87
C SER A 7 7.39 -6.63 -5.92
N ILE A 8 7.09 -7.51 -4.96
CA ILE A 8 6.13 -7.28 -3.88
C ILE A 8 6.94 -7.11 -2.59
N GLY A 9 7.16 -5.86 -2.19
CA GLY A 9 8.17 -5.55 -1.16
C GLY A 9 9.57 -5.88 -1.69
N ASP A 10 10.37 -6.60 -0.90
CA ASP A 10 11.70 -7.09 -1.30
C ASP A 10 11.66 -8.38 -2.13
N TRP A 11 10.49 -8.99 -2.35
CA TRP A 11 10.40 -10.25 -3.08
C TRP A 11 10.21 -10.01 -4.58
N PRO A 12 11.17 -10.44 -5.44
CA PRO A 12 10.99 -10.38 -6.87
C PRO A 12 9.93 -11.40 -7.32
N VAL A 13 9.03 -10.97 -8.18
CA VAL A 13 7.97 -11.81 -8.77
C VAL A 13 7.93 -11.62 -10.28
N ASP A 14 7.73 -12.70 -11.00
CA ASP A 14 7.47 -12.69 -12.44
C ASP A 14 6.01 -13.04 -12.69
N LEU A 15 5.34 -12.20 -13.47
CA LEU A 15 3.95 -12.38 -13.88
C LEU A 15 3.92 -12.62 -15.37
N THR A 16 3.33 -13.75 -15.76
CA THR A 16 3.04 -14.04 -17.16
C THR A 16 1.60 -13.64 -17.44
N LEU A 17 1.40 -12.77 -18.43
CA LEU A 17 0.09 -12.30 -18.86
C LEU A 17 -0.18 -12.79 -20.29
N GLU A 18 -1.33 -13.42 -20.47
CA GLU A 18 -1.86 -13.80 -21.77
C GLU A 18 -2.86 -12.73 -22.22
N LEU A 19 -2.61 -12.15 -23.39
CA LEU A 19 -3.39 -11.06 -23.97
C LEU A 19 -3.82 -11.51 -25.36
N ASP A 20 -5.05 -11.18 -25.71
CA ASP A 20 -5.61 -11.36 -27.05
C ASP A 20 -5.12 -10.23 -27.99
N GLU A 21 -5.37 -10.38 -29.30
CA GLU A 21 -4.97 -9.42 -30.33
C GLU A 21 -5.56 -8.01 -30.08
N ASP A 22 -6.82 -7.93 -29.62
CA ASP A 22 -7.48 -6.65 -29.31
C ASP A 22 -6.82 -5.95 -28.10
N ASP A 23 -6.48 -6.71 -27.06
CA ASP A 23 -5.78 -6.19 -25.89
C ASP A 23 -4.35 -5.73 -26.24
N TRP A 24 -3.69 -6.42 -27.17
CA TRP A 24 -2.39 -6.01 -27.70
C TRP A 24 -2.45 -4.68 -28.44
N ALA A 25 -3.48 -4.48 -29.28
CA ALA A 25 -3.68 -3.23 -30.01
C ALA A 25 -3.91 -2.04 -29.07
N ARG A 26 -4.69 -2.24 -27.99
CA ARG A 26 -4.93 -1.22 -26.96
C ARG A 26 -3.67 -0.87 -26.18
N LEU A 27 -2.87 -1.88 -25.84
CA LEU A 27 -1.60 -1.67 -25.14
C LEU A 27 -0.60 -0.89 -26.00
N ALA A 28 -0.50 -1.21 -27.30
CA ALA A 28 0.33 -0.49 -28.25
C ALA A 28 -0.12 0.97 -28.43
N GLY A 29 -1.43 1.22 -28.50
CA GLY A 29 -1.99 2.57 -28.59
C GLY A 29 -1.69 3.44 -27.37
N GLN A 30 -1.76 2.87 -26.16
CA GLN A 30 -1.37 3.57 -24.93
C GLN A 30 0.14 3.81 -24.86
N LEU A 31 0.97 2.84 -25.30
CA LEU A 31 2.43 2.97 -25.27
C LEU A 31 2.96 3.98 -26.30
N GLY A 32 2.31 4.07 -27.46
CA GLY A 32 2.64 5.06 -28.50
C GLY A 32 2.46 6.51 -28.06
N GLY A 33 1.53 6.79 -27.14
CA GLY A 33 1.31 8.13 -26.57
C GLY A 33 2.37 8.55 -25.53
N GLN A 34 3.02 7.60 -24.87
CA GLN A 34 4.02 7.83 -23.81
C GLN A 34 5.48 7.76 -24.33
N LEU A 35 5.71 7.26 -25.55
CA LEU A 35 7.04 7.20 -26.17
C LEU A 35 7.52 8.53 -26.78
N GLN A 36 6.69 9.57 -26.85
CA GLN A 36 7.12 10.91 -27.30
C GLN A 36 7.76 11.77 -26.20
N ALA A 37 7.94 11.25 -24.97
CA ALA A 37 8.42 12.03 -23.83
C ALA A 37 9.67 11.47 -23.12
N GLY A 38 10.46 10.59 -23.75
CA GLY A 38 11.58 9.95 -23.04
C GLY A 38 12.69 9.44 -23.94
N GLY A 39 13.26 10.33 -24.77
CA GLY A 39 14.51 10.05 -25.47
C GLY A 39 15.72 10.05 -24.53
N ALA A 40 16.61 9.09 -24.79
CA ALA A 40 18.01 8.98 -24.38
C ALA A 40 18.34 8.44 -22.97
N ALA A 41 19.20 7.43 -22.99
CA ALA A 41 19.75 6.71 -21.87
C ALA A 41 20.80 7.52 -21.07
N GLN A 42 20.79 7.37 -19.73
CA GLN A 42 22.02 7.15 -18.94
C GLN A 42 21.70 6.71 -17.50
N PRO A 43 22.58 5.91 -16.86
CA PRO A 43 22.38 5.35 -15.52
C PRO A 43 23.03 6.25 -14.47
N VAL A 44 22.31 6.67 -13.43
CA VAL A 44 22.86 7.04 -12.11
C VAL A 44 21.76 7.60 -11.19
N ALA A 45 21.96 7.32 -9.89
CA ALA A 45 21.34 7.93 -8.72
C ALA A 45 19.97 7.40 -8.30
N THR A 46 20.04 6.53 -7.29
CA THR A 46 19.22 6.60 -6.07
C THR A 46 18.68 8.01 -5.82
N GLY A 47 17.41 8.20 -6.13
CA GLY A 47 16.66 9.39 -5.78
C GLY A 47 15.23 8.95 -5.54
N MET A 48 14.77 9.12 -4.30
CA MET A 48 13.39 8.98 -3.85
C MET A 48 12.45 9.67 -4.86
N ALA A 49 11.92 8.90 -5.80
CA ALA A 49 10.74 9.30 -6.56
C ALA A 49 9.54 8.93 -5.70
N SER A 50 9.00 9.91 -4.99
CA SER A 50 7.71 9.83 -4.31
C SER A 50 6.66 9.31 -5.28
N LYS A 51 6.31 8.02 -5.14
CA LYS A 51 5.23 7.38 -5.90
C LYS A 51 3.92 8.11 -5.60
N PRO A 52 3.03 8.29 -6.59
CA PRO A 52 1.69 8.79 -6.31
C PRO A 52 1.07 7.88 -5.24
N ALA A 53 0.62 8.46 -4.13
CA ALA A 53 0.07 7.69 -3.02
C ALA A 53 -1.12 6.87 -3.54
N SER A 54 -0.95 5.55 -3.60
CA SER A 54 -2.05 4.63 -3.83
C SER A 54 -3.13 4.91 -2.77
N GLN A 55 -4.39 4.69 -3.10
CA GLN A 55 -5.51 4.88 -2.17
C GLN A 55 -5.27 4.15 -0.82
N ASP A 56 -4.64 2.96 -0.87
CA ASP A 56 -4.16 2.23 0.30
C ASP A 56 -3.12 2.97 1.14
N ASP A 57 -2.19 3.72 0.53
CA ASP A 57 -1.22 4.55 1.24
C ASP A 57 -1.90 5.74 1.91
N THR A 58 -2.89 6.36 1.28
CA THR A 58 -3.69 7.42 1.91
C THR A 58 -4.44 6.88 3.12
N LEU A 59 -5.15 5.75 2.97
CA LEU A 59 -5.86 5.09 4.08
C LEU A 59 -4.91 4.67 5.21
N TRP A 60 -3.71 4.20 4.85
CA TRP A 60 -2.66 3.85 5.80
C TRP A 60 -2.14 5.07 6.59
N GLN A 61 -1.92 6.19 5.91
CA GLN A 61 -1.50 7.43 6.57
C GLN A 61 -2.58 7.94 7.52
N THR A 62 -3.85 7.92 7.10
CA THR A 62 -4.98 8.33 7.96
C THR A 62 -5.16 7.39 9.15
N ALA A 63 -4.96 6.07 8.98
CA ALA A 63 -5.01 5.11 10.08
C ALA A 63 -3.93 5.37 11.14
N LYS A 64 -2.70 5.72 10.72
CA LYS A 64 -1.62 6.10 11.64
C LYS A 64 -1.90 7.41 12.34
N ASP A 65 -2.41 8.39 11.62
CA ASP A 65 -2.76 9.71 12.17
C ASP A 65 -3.87 9.58 13.22
N LEU A 66 -4.88 8.77 12.96
CA LEU A 66 -5.95 8.44 13.90
C LEU A 66 -5.42 7.85 15.21
N LEU A 67 -4.51 6.87 15.13
CA LEU A 67 -3.88 6.28 16.32
C LEU A 67 -2.92 7.27 17.02
N CYS A 68 -2.20 8.09 16.26
CA CYS A 68 -1.31 9.13 16.78
C CYS A 68 -2.10 10.20 17.56
N GLN A 69 -3.23 10.66 17.03
CA GLN A 69 -4.09 11.65 17.68
C GLN A 69 -4.70 11.13 18.98
N ALA A 70 -5.11 9.87 19.00
CA ALA A 70 -5.67 9.25 20.21
C ALA A 70 -4.60 8.86 21.25
N GLY A 71 -3.34 8.71 20.82
CA GLY A 71 -2.25 8.20 21.65
C GLY A 71 -2.36 6.70 21.90
N GLN A 72 -3.50 6.20 22.38
CA GLN A 72 -3.79 4.78 22.55
C GLN A 72 -5.23 4.43 22.22
N MET A 73 -5.46 3.22 21.69
CA MET A 73 -6.79 2.66 21.46
C MET A 73 -6.84 1.17 21.75
N SER A 74 -8.01 0.68 22.13
CA SER A 74 -8.24 -0.75 22.22
C SER A 74 -8.42 -1.37 20.82
N GLY A 75 -8.01 -2.62 20.64
CA GLY A 75 -8.09 -3.32 19.35
C GLY A 75 -9.47 -3.34 18.70
N PRO A 76 -10.57 -3.57 19.44
CA PRO A 76 -11.93 -3.51 18.88
C PRO A 76 -12.30 -2.10 18.41
N GLU A 77 -12.05 -1.08 19.24
CA GLU A 77 -12.37 0.32 18.96
C GLU A 77 -11.56 0.85 17.76
N LEU A 78 -10.29 0.47 17.66
CA LEU A 78 -9.44 0.78 16.52
C LEU A 78 -9.96 0.09 15.25
N LEU A 79 -10.38 -1.18 15.35
CA LEU A 79 -10.92 -1.90 14.20
C LEU A 79 -12.20 -1.23 13.67
N GLU A 80 -13.17 -0.89 14.53
CA GLU A 80 -14.40 -0.22 14.12
C GLU A 80 -14.13 1.09 13.37
N GLN A 81 -13.18 1.90 13.85
CA GLN A 81 -12.80 3.14 13.16
C GLN A 81 -12.15 2.89 11.80
N LEU A 82 -11.29 1.86 11.69
CA LEU A 82 -10.67 1.49 10.41
C LEU A 82 -11.69 0.92 9.41
N GLU A 83 -12.71 0.19 9.88
CA GLU A 83 -13.81 -0.30 9.05
C GLU A 83 -14.67 0.87 8.55
N GLY A 84 -14.97 1.85 9.40
CA GLY A 84 -15.66 3.08 9.00
C GLY A 84 -14.87 3.91 7.97
N LEU A 85 -13.55 3.97 8.10
CA LEU A 85 -12.66 4.68 7.18
C LEU A 85 -12.57 3.99 5.81
N THR A 86 -12.54 2.67 5.79
CA THR A 86 -12.34 1.88 4.57
C THR A 86 -13.65 1.45 3.90
N GLY A 87 -14.77 1.52 4.62
CA GLY A 87 -16.07 0.99 4.19
C GLY A 87 -16.10 -0.54 4.06
N SER A 88 -15.08 -1.25 4.54
CA SER A 88 -14.96 -2.70 4.40
C SER A 88 -14.24 -3.35 5.58
N ALA A 89 -14.90 -4.34 6.19
CA ALA A 89 -14.32 -5.14 7.27
C ALA A 89 -13.00 -5.82 6.88
N ALA A 90 -12.88 -6.25 5.62
CA ALA A 90 -11.66 -6.89 5.13
C ALA A 90 -10.49 -5.89 5.03
N ALA A 91 -10.76 -4.66 4.60
CA ALA A 91 -9.76 -3.61 4.47
C ALA A 91 -9.34 -3.06 5.85
N GLY A 92 -10.30 -2.86 6.76
CA GLY A 92 -10.02 -2.46 8.15
C GLY A 92 -9.10 -3.44 8.88
N LYS A 93 -9.37 -4.75 8.76
CA LYS A 93 -8.50 -5.80 9.34
C LYS A 93 -7.08 -5.78 8.76
N ARG A 94 -6.92 -5.53 7.46
CA ARG A 94 -5.59 -5.40 6.83
C ARG A 94 -4.80 -4.24 7.40
N LEU A 95 -5.45 -3.08 7.59
CA LEU A 95 -4.82 -1.91 8.21
C LEU A 95 -4.45 -2.19 9.67
N LEU A 96 -5.32 -2.85 10.45
CA LEU A 96 -5.03 -3.23 11.84
C LEU A 96 -3.82 -4.18 11.94
N VAL A 97 -3.77 -5.19 11.07
CA VAL A 97 -2.63 -6.11 10.98
C VAL A 97 -1.36 -5.38 10.51
N ARG A 98 -1.48 -4.34 9.70
CA ARG A 98 -0.33 -3.51 9.31
C ARG A 98 0.13 -2.60 10.46
N LEU A 99 -0.79 -2.03 11.24
CA LEU A 99 -0.50 -1.18 12.41
C LEU A 99 0.29 -1.95 13.46
N ARG A 100 -0.07 -3.20 13.78
CA ARG A 100 0.70 -4.00 14.77
C ARG A 100 2.16 -4.25 14.39
N HIS A 101 2.50 -4.15 13.10
CA HIS A 101 3.86 -4.32 12.58
C HIS A 101 4.56 -2.98 12.32
N CYS A 102 3.90 -1.86 12.60
CA CYS A 102 4.48 -0.54 12.47
C CYS A 102 5.41 -0.26 13.65
N ALA A 103 6.61 0.26 13.36
CA ALA A 103 7.58 0.61 14.40
C ALA A 103 7.07 1.68 15.39
N GLN A 104 6.13 2.53 14.94
CA GLN A 104 5.52 3.59 15.74
C GLN A 104 4.34 3.09 16.58
N VAL A 105 4.07 1.78 16.61
CA VAL A 105 2.93 1.19 17.30
C VAL A 105 3.41 0.07 18.21
N LYS A 106 3.17 0.23 19.50
CA LYS A 106 3.41 -0.81 20.51
C LYS A 106 2.08 -1.44 20.89
N VAL A 107 1.95 -2.73 20.60
CA VAL A 107 0.80 -3.52 21.03
C VAL A 107 1.09 -4.11 22.40
N ILE A 108 0.25 -3.77 23.37
CA ILE A 108 0.29 -4.32 24.72
C ILE A 108 -0.87 -5.30 24.83
N SER A 109 -0.56 -6.59 24.92
CA SER A 109 -1.57 -7.61 25.20
C SER A 109 -1.95 -7.54 26.68
N GLY A 110 -3.11 -6.93 26.97
CA GLY A 110 -3.74 -6.96 28.29
C GLY A 110 -4.50 -8.27 28.52
N ALA A 111 -5.11 -8.42 29.70
CA ALA A 111 -5.90 -9.60 30.06
C ALA A 111 -7.17 -9.77 29.21
N ASP A 112 -7.78 -8.67 28.75
CA ASP A 112 -9.06 -8.67 28.03
C ASP A 112 -8.94 -8.34 26.54
N THR A 113 -8.21 -7.28 26.20
CA THR A 113 -8.07 -6.82 24.80
C THR A 113 -6.70 -6.19 24.54
N PRO A 114 -6.14 -6.37 23.32
CA PRO A 114 -4.89 -5.75 22.96
C PRO A 114 -5.07 -4.22 22.87
N ILE A 115 -4.15 -3.48 23.49
CA ILE A 115 -4.09 -2.02 23.42
C ILE A 115 -3.00 -1.64 22.44
N TYR A 116 -3.34 -0.80 21.46
CA TYR A 116 -2.42 -0.22 20.50
C TYR A 116 -2.01 1.15 21.04
N HIS A 117 -0.72 1.32 21.32
CA HIS A 117 -0.15 2.58 21.79
C HIS A 117 0.75 3.17 20.71
N TRP A 118 0.53 4.43 20.37
CA TRP A 118 1.42 5.17 19.49
C TRP A 118 2.72 5.52 20.23
N VAL A 119 3.85 5.23 19.60
CA VAL A 119 5.18 5.53 20.12
C VAL A 119 5.76 6.64 19.25
N PRO A 120 6.02 7.84 19.82
CA PRO A 120 6.63 8.95 19.11
C PRO A 120 8.09 8.68 18.73
#